data_AF-A0A699JY28-F1
#
_entry.id   AF-A0A699JY28-F1
#
_cell.length_a   1.000
_cell.length_b   1.000
_cell.length_c   1.000
_cell.angle_alpha   90.00
_cell.angle_beta   90.00
_cell.angle_gamma   90.00
#
_symmetry.space_group_name_H-M   'P 1'
#
loop_
_entity.id
_entity.type
_entity.pdbx_description
1 polymer ?
#
loop_
_entity_poly.entity_id
_entity_poly.type
_entity_poly.pdbx_seq_one_letter_code
_entity_poly.pdbx_strand_id
1 'polypeptide(L)'
;MSTQQDIYAAGSESRPPMLNKENYVPWSSRLLRYAKSRPNGKLIHNSILNGPYVRRMIPKPGDANREVTTILLSLPKDIYAAVDSCETTQEIWLRVQQMMKGSDIGIQEKKAKLFNEWERFTSNKEESIESYYYHFLKLMNDLKRKNAFQKRLPAI
;
A
#
# COMPACT_ATOMS: atom_id res chain seq x y z
N MET A 1 26.32 -1.26 23.53
CA MET A 1 24.96 -0.92 23.98
C MET A 1 24.06 -1.01 22.77
N SER A 2 23.20 -2.03 22.70
CA SER A 2 22.25 -2.22 21.59
C SER A 2 20.99 -1.43 21.92
N THR A 3 20.59 -0.54 21.01
CA THR A 3 19.42 0.33 21.18
C THR A 3 18.15 -0.47 20.96
N GLN A 4 17.08 -0.11 21.65
CA GLN A 4 15.77 -0.77 21.66
C GLN A 4 15.09 -0.92 20.27
N GLN A 5 15.68 -0.32 19.22
CA GLN A 5 15.33 -0.51 17.81
C GLN A 5 15.84 -1.83 17.22
N ASP A 6 16.95 -2.37 17.71
CA ASP A 6 17.57 -3.60 17.18
C ASP A 6 16.76 -4.85 17.53
N ILE A 7 16.02 -4.81 18.65
CA ILE A 7 15.26 -5.95 19.19
C ILE A 7 13.99 -6.22 18.35
N TYR A 8 13.42 -5.19 17.68
CA TYR A 8 12.28 -5.34 16.78
C TYR A 8 12.67 -5.70 15.33
N ALA A 9 13.96 -5.71 15.00
CA ALA A 9 14.45 -5.98 13.64
C ALA A 9 14.73 -7.47 13.36
N ALA A 10 14.88 -8.30 14.40
CA ALA A 10 15.44 -9.66 14.33
C ALA A 10 14.59 -10.73 13.60
N GLY A 11 13.45 -10.37 12.99
CA GLY A 11 12.57 -11.33 12.29
C GLY A 11 12.21 -11.00 10.84
N SER A 12 12.52 -9.80 10.33
CA SER A 12 11.94 -9.31 9.06
C SER A 12 12.87 -9.32 7.85
N GLU A 13 14.18 -9.52 8.05
CA GLU A 13 15.18 -9.41 6.97
C GLU A 13 15.40 -10.74 6.22
N SER A 14 15.03 -11.87 6.82
CA SER A 14 15.28 -13.19 6.23
C SER A 14 14.18 -13.67 5.30
N ARG A 15 12.91 -13.24 5.49
CA ARG A 15 11.75 -13.72 4.72
C ARG A 15 10.80 -12.57 4.32
N PRO A 16 10.25 -12.57 3.09
CA PRO A 16 9.32 -11.53 2.68
C PRO A 16 8.05 -11.57 3.56
N PRO A 17 7.47 -10.41 3.90
CA PRO A 17 6.26 -10.34 4.70
C PRO A 17 5.08 -10.93 3.92
N MET A 18 4.26 -11.74 4.58
CA MET A 18 3.03 -12.28 3.97
C MET A 18 1.96 -11.19 3.87
N LEU A 19 1.31 -11.08 2.70
CA LEU A 19 0.28 -10.08 2.46
C LEU A 19 -1.06 -10.48 3.10
N ASN A 20 -1.66 -9.57 3.87
CA ASN A 20 -3.04 -9.68 4.35
C ASN A 20 -3.87 -8.48 3.84
N LYS A 21 -5.13 -8.73 3.46
CA LYS A 21 -6.07 -7.74 2.93
C LYS A 21 -6.23 -6.51 3.84
N GLU A 22 -6.16 -6.69 5.15
CA GLU A 22 -6.35 -5.62 6.14
C GLU A 22 -5.10 -4.78 6.42
N ASN A 23 -3.90 -5.25 6.02
CA ASN A 23 -2.63 -4.65 6.42
C ASN A 23 -1.75 -4.18 5.25
N TYR A 24 -2.35 -3.86 4.09
CA TYR A 24 -1.63 -3.48 2.88
C TYR A 24 -0.58 -2.38 3.09
N VAL A 25 -0.92 -1.30 3.79
CA VAL A 25 -0.02 -0.14 3.97
C VAL A 25 1.20 -0.48 4.86
N PRO A 26 1.04 -1.13 6.02
CA PRO A 26 2.16 -1.69 6.76
C PRO A 26 2.95 -2.74 5.95
N TRP A 27 2.27 -3.59 5.19
CA TRP A 27 2.89 -4.65 4.38
C TRP A 27 3.76 -4.07 3.27
N SER A 28 3.27 -3.10 2.50
CA SER A 28 4.00 -2.49 1.39
C SER A 28 5.28 -1.83 1.87
N SER A 29 5.23 -1.20 3.04
CA SER A 29 6.38 -0.55 3.68
C SER A 29 7.44 -1.56 4.13
N ARG A 30 7.02 -2.70 4.69
CA ARG A 30 7.91 -3.81 5.07
C ARG A 30 8.52 -4.48 3.84
N LEU A 31 7.73 -4.68 2.79
CA LEU A 31 8.20 -5.30 1.55
C LEU A 31 9.23 -4.44 0.83
N LEU A 32 9.03 -3.11 0.76
CA LEU A 32 10.02 -2.19 0.20
C LEU A 32 11.32 -2.15 1.02
N ARG A 33 11.21 -2.23 2.35
CA ARG A 33 12.39 -2.32 3.23
C ARG A 33 13.15 -3.63 3.02
N TYR A 34 12.42 -4.73 2.95
CA TYR A 34 12.95 -6.06 2.65
C TYR A 34 13.64 -6.08 1.27
N ALA A 35 13.02 -5.51 0.24
CA ALA A 35 13.63 -5.42 -1.08
C ALA A 35 14.95 -4.66 -1.02
N LYS A 36 14.99 -3.50 -0.34
CA LYS A 36 16.22 -2.69 -0.20
C LYS A 36 17.36 -3.39 0.53
N SER A 37 17.08 -4.30 1.45
CA SER A 37 18.11 -5.00 2.24
C SER A 37 18.73 -6.21 1.52
N ARG A 38 18.26 -6.56 0.31
CA ARG A 38 18.81 -7.66 -0.48
C ARG A 38 20.02 -7.25 -1.32
N PRO A 39 20.89 -8.20 -1.72
CA PRO A 39 22.06 -7.93 -2.56
C PRO A 39 21.73 -7.18 -3.86
N ASN A 40 20.57 -7.45 -4.46
CA ASN A 40 20.07 -6.76 -5.65
C ASN A 40 18.99 -5.71 -5.34
N GLY A 41 18.90 -5.26 -4.09
CA GLY A 41 17.78 -4.49 -3.60
C GLY A 41 17.54 -3.15 -4.28
N LYS A 42 18.61 -2.49 -4.73
CA LYS A 42 18.54 -1.25 -5.51
C LYS A 42 17.89 -1.49 -6.88
N LEU A 43 18.19 -2.62 -7.53
CA LEU A 43 17.58 -3.00 -8.82
C LEU A 43 16.10 -3.30 -8.64
N ILE A 44 15.71 -4.03 -7.60
CA ILE A 44 14.30 -4.38 -7.34
C ILE A 44 13.50 -3.14 -6.97
N HIS A 45 14.03 -2.30 -6.09
CA HIS A 45 13.39 -1.03 -5.73
C HIS A 45 13.19 -0.14 -6.95
N ASN A 46 14.21 0.00 -7.81
CA ASN A 46 14.09 0.78 -9.04
C ASN A 46 13.13 0.14 -10.04
N SER A 47 13.06 -1.19 -10.11
CA SER A 47 12.14 -1.93 -10.98
C SER A 47 10.68 -1.78 -10.54
N ILE A 48 10.44 -1.64 -9.24
CA ILE A 48 9.10 -1.35 -8.68
C ILE A 48 8.66 0.08 -9.03
N LEU A 49 9.59 1.04 -9.04
CA LEU A 49 9.25 2.46 -9.22
C LEU A 49 9.26 2.93 -10.69
N ASN A 50 10.24 2.50 -11.48
CA ASN A 50 10.56 3.12 -12.77
C ASN A 50 10.38 2.21 -13.99
N GLY A 51 10.22 0.88 -13.80
CA GLY A 51 10.31 -0.11 -14.90
C GLY A 51 11.71 -0.10 -15.59
N PRO A 52 12.01 -0.96 -16.59
CA PRO A 52 11.29 -2.10 -17.15
C PRO A 52 12.04 -3.41 -16.83
N TYR A 53 11.78 -4.01 -15.67
CA TYR A 53 12.34 -5.35 -15.41
C TYR A 53 11.42 -6.42 -15.99
N VAL A 54 11.88 -7.10 -17.03
CA VAL A 54 11.17 -8.21 -17.67
C VAL A 54 11.43 -9.50 -16.89
N ARG A 55 10.36 -10.09 -16.35
CA ARG A 55 10.35 -11.38 -15.66
C ARG A 55 10.93 -12.47 -16.56
N ARG A 56 12.00 -13.14 -16.14
CA ARG A 56 12.45 -14.39 -16.79
C ARG A 56 11.91 -15.58 -16.01
N MET A 57 11.23 -16.51 -16.69
CA MET A 57 10.64 -17.71 -16.07
C MET A 57 11.67 -18.67 -15.44
N ILE A 58 12.95 -18.55 -15.80
CA ILE A 58 14.04 -19.37 -15.25
C ILE A 58 15.06 -18.43 -14.55
N PRO A 59 15.04 -18.33 -13.22
CA PRO A 59 16.04 -17.56 -12.48
C PRO A 59 17.39 -18.30 -12.50
N LYS A 60 18.45 -17.65 -12.97
CA LYS A 60 19.81 -18.15 -12.69
C LYS A 60 20.12 -17.93 -11.19
N PRO A 61 20.83 -18.85 -10.51
CA PRO A 61 21.28 -18.63 -9.14
C PRO A 61 22.11 -17.33 -9.06
N GLY A 62 21.65 -16.35 -8.27
CA GLY A 62 22.31 -15.05 -8.12
C GLY A 62 21.68 -13.88 -8.91
N ASP A 63 20.69 -14.15 -9.75
CA ASP A 63 19.95 -13.12 -10.49
C ASP A 63 18.84 -12.47 -9.64
N ALA A 64 18.58 -11.18 -9.86
CA ALA A 64 17.47 -10.42 -9.26
C ALA A 64 16.10 -11.11 -9.47
N ASN A 65 15.98 -11.94 -10.51
CA ASN A 65 14.82 -12.79 -10.78
C ASN A 65 14.44 -13.70 -9.59
N ARG A 66 15.41 -14.18 -8.80
CA ARG A 66 15.15 -15.05 -7.64
C ARG A 66 14.41 -14.31 -6.52
N GLU A 67 14.74 -13.05 -6.30
CA GLU A 67 14.14 -12.23 -5.27
C GLU A 67 12.71 -11.81 -5.65
N VAL A 68 12.48 -11.46 -6.91
CA VAL A 68 11.13 -11.21 -7.46
C VAL A 68 10.25 -12.45 -7.35
N THR A 69 10.78 -13.63 -7.69
CA THR A 69 10.07 -14.91 -7.54
C THR A 69 9.71 -15.18 -6.09
N THR A 70 10.62 -14.89 -5.15
CA THR A 70 10.36 -15.06 -3.70
C THR A 70 9.26 -14.11 -3.20
N ILE A 71 9.22 -12.86 -3.71
CA ILE A 71 8.14 -11.90 -3.40
C ILE A 71 6.81 -12.38 -3.96
N LEU A 72 6.77 -12.89 -5.19
CA LEU A 72 5.55 -13.46 -5.80
C LEU A 72 5.00 -14.66 -5.00
N LEU A 73 5.88 -15.53 -4.50
CA LEU A 73 5.50 -16.66 -3.66
C LEU A 73 4.96 -16.25 -2.27
N SER A 74 5.18 -14.99 -1.86
CA SER A 74 4.61 -14.44 -0.62
C SER A 74 3.20 -13.86 -0.80
N LEU A 75 2.69 -13.85 -2.04
CA LEU A 75 1.34 -13.37 -2.36
C LEU A 75 0.29 -14.48 -2.13
N PRO A 76 -0.90 -14.12 -1.60
CA PRO A 76 -2.07 -14.99 -1.60
C PRO A 76 -2.42 -15.53 -2.98
N LYS A 77 -2.98 -16.74 -3.02
CA LYS A 77 -3.25 -17.48 -4.27
C LYS A 77 -4.18 -16.74 -5.25
N ASP A 78 -5.17 -16.03 -4.74
CA ASP A 78 -6.11 -15.20 -5.52
C ASP A 78 -5.40 -13.99 -6.16
N ILE A 79 -4.42 -13.42 -5.46
CA ILE A 79 -3.60 -12.31 -5.97
C ILE A 79 -2.57 -12.84 -6.98
N TYR A 80 -1.92 -13.96 -6.69
CA TYR A 80 -0.99 -14.61 -7.60
C TYR A 80 -1.62 -14.92 -8.96
N ALA A 81 -2.83 -15.52 -8.98
CA ALA A 81 -3.55 -15.82 -10.20
C ALA A 81 -3.88 -14.56 -11.04
N ALA A 82 -4.12 -13.43 -10.37
CA ALA A 82 -4.45 -12.16 -11.04
C ALA A 82 -3.21 -11.40 -11.57
N VAL A 83 -2.01 -11.75 -11.13
CA VAL A 83 -0.73 -11.15 -11.58
C VAL A 83 0.15 -12.13 -12.36
N ASP A 84 -0.32 -13.35 -12.57
CA ASP A 84 0.36 -14.40 -13.34
C ASP A 84 0.74 -13.92 -14.74
N SER A 85 -0.18 -13.23 -15.42
CA SER A 85 0.01 -12.69 -16.77
C SER A 85 0.85 -11.40 -16.82
N CYS A 86 1.30 -10.87 -15.68
CA CYS A 86 2.14 -9.67 -15.66
C CYS A 86 3.59 -10.02 -16.01
N GLU A 87 4.17 -9.21 -16.90
CA GLU A 87 5.53 -9.42 -17.42
C GLU A 87 6.56 -8.62 -16.61
N THR A 88 6.14 -7.55 -15.94
CA THR A 88 7.06 -6.69 -15.19
C THR A 88 6.75 -6.62 -13.70
N THR A 89 7.79 -6.42 -12.89
CA THR A 89 7.66 -6.18 -11.43
C THR A 89 6.78 -4.96 -11.13
N GLN A 90 6.81 -3.96 -12.00
CA GLN A 90 5.98 -2.75 -11.90
C GLN A 90 4.50 -3.06 -12.12
N GLU A 91 4.17 -3.84 -13.15
CA GLU A 91 2.79 -4.29 -13.41
C GLU A 91 2.25 -5.12 -12.25
N ILE A 92 3.04 -6.07 -11.76
CA ILE A 92 2.70 -6.88 -10.58
C ILE A 92 2.42 -5.95 -9.40
N TRP A 93 3.31 -5.00 -9.11
CA TRP A 93 3.15 -4.05 -8.00
C TRP A 93 1.89 -3.19 -8.13
N LEU A 94 1.65 -2.62 -9.31
CA LEU A 94 0.47 -1.81 -9.60
C LEU A 94 -0.82 -2.63 -9.49
N ARG A 95 -0.82 -3.87 -9.99
CA ARG A 95 -1.97 -4.76 -9.95
C ARG A 95 -2.31 -5.19 -8.53
N VAL A 96 -1.31 -5.58 -7.73
CA VAL A 96 -1.48 -5.85 -6.30
C VAL A 96 -2.01 -4.60 -5.59
N GLN A 97 -1.45 -3.43 -5.88
CA GLN A 97 -1.93 -2.17 -5.30
C GLN A 97 -3.40 -1.90 -5.61
N GLN A 98 -3.83 -2.09 -6.86
CA GLN A 98 -5.23 -1.95 -7.29
C GLN A 98 -6.15 -2.96 -6.60
N MET A 99 -5.74 -4.22 -6.53
CA MET A 99 -6.53 -5.25 -5.87
C MET A 99 -6.70 -4.99 -4.37
N MET A 100 -5.68 -4.42 -3.73
CA MET A 100 -5.65 -4.21 -2.28
C MET A 100 -6.27 -2.89 -1.84
N LYS A 101 -6.15 -1.83 -2.64
CA LYS A 101 -6.81 -0.53 -2.36
C LYS A 101 -8.27 -0.50 -2.82
N GLY A 102 -8.71 -1.53 -3.56
CA GLY A 102 -9.92 -1.52 -4.36
C GLY A 102 -9.70 -0.77 -5.67
N SER A 103 -10.66 -0.89 -6.60
CA SER A 103 -10.70 -0.03 -7.79
C SER A 103 -10.66 1.45 -7.37
N ASP A 104 -10.01 2.31 -8.16
CA ASP A 104 -10.08 3.77 -8.00
C ASP A 104 -11.53 4.25 -7.86
N ILE A 105 -12.49 3.51 -8.46
CA ILE A 105 -13.94 3.70 -8.32
C ILE A 105 -14.38 3.67 -6.85
N GLY A 106 -13.93 2.71 -6.03
CA GLY A 106 -14.33 2.61 -4.62
C GLY A 106 -13.70 3.70 -3.74
N ILE A 107 -12.52 4.20 -4.12
CA ILE A 107 -11.89 5.36 -3.47
C ILE A 107 -12.64 6.64 -3.83
N GLN A 108 -12.96 6.83 -5.11
CA GLN A 108 -13.73 7.99 -5.58
C GLN A 108 -15.16 7.96 -5.04
N GLU A 109 -15.80 6.80 -4.92
CA GLU A 109 -17.15 6.67 -4.35
C GLU A 109 -17.16 7.04 -2.86
N LYS A 110 -16.16 6.60 -2.09
CA LYS A 110 -15.99 7.03 -0.68
C LYS A 110 -15.72 8.53 -0.56
N LYS A 111 -14.97 9.11 -1.51
CA LYS A 111 -14.73 10.56 -1.57
C LYS A 111 -16.01 11.33 -1.93
N ALA A 112 -16.76 10.84 -2.91
CA ALA A 112 -18.05 11.40 -3.32
C ALA A 112 -19.07 11.33 -2.18
N LYS A 113 -19.14 10.23 -1.42
CA LYS A 113 -19.99 10.12 -0.23
C LYS A 113 -19.67 11.19 0.82
N LEU A 114 -18.39 11.36 1.17
CA LEU A 114 -17.97 12.41 2.12
C LEU A 114 -18.26 13.83 1.61
N PHE A 115 -18.14 14.07 0.30
CA PHE A 115 -18.46 15.37 -0.29
C PHE A 115 -19.96 15.63 -0.29
N ASN A 116 -20.78 14.63 -0.60
CA ASN A 116 -22.24 14.70 -0.52
C ASN A 116 -22.71 14.92 0.93
N GLU A 117 -22.07 14.28 1.91
CA GLU A 117 -22.33 14.52 3.34
C GLU A 117 -22.01 15.96 3.75
N TRP A 118 -20.92 16.53 3.21
CA TRP A 118 -20.56 17.93 3.42
C TRP A 118 -21.56 18.90 2.80
N GLU A 119 -21.95 18.69 1.53
CA GLU A 119 -22.93 19.55 0.86
C GLU A 119 -24.30 19.55 1.56
N ARG A 120 -24.67 18.41 2.16
CA ARG A 120 -25.93 18.26 2.90
C ARG A 120 -25.78 18.56 4.40
N PHE A 121 -24.61 19.03 4.85
CA PHE A 121 -24.38 19.31 6.26
C PHE A 121 -25.15 20.56 6.68
N THR A 122 -26.17 20.35 7.51
CA THR A 122 -27.01 21.42 8.07
C THR A 122 -27.33 21.10 9.52
N SER A 123 -27.74 22.12 10.27
CA SER A 123 -28.22 21.90 11.62
C SER A 123 -29.57 21.21 11.65
N ASN A 124 -29.79 20.35 12.65
CA ASN A 124 -31.10 19.76 12.94
C ASN A 124 -31.94 20.72 13.79
N LYS A 125 -33.27 20.65 13.66
CA LYS A 125 -34.22 21.64 14.20
C LYS A 125 -34.26 21.76 15.73
N GLU A 126 -33.59 20.87 16.47
CA GLU A 126 -33.57 20.80 17.94
C GLU A 126 -32.21 20.35 18.50
N GLU A 127 -31.14 20.39 17.69
CA GLU A 127 -29.83 19.98 18.20
C GLU A 127 -29.20 21.06 19.08
N SER A 128 -28.45 20.63 20.11
CA SER A 128 -27.65 21.54 20.91
C SER A 128 -26.45 22.05 20.10
N ILE A 129 -25.95 23.23 20.47
CA ILE A 129 -24.73 23.81 19.89
C ILE A 129 -23.53 22.86 20.05
N GLU A 130 -23.42 22.18 21.19
CA GLU A 130 -22.37 21.19 21.43
C GLU A 130 -22.46 20.00 20.49
N SER A 131 -23.68 19.48 20.29
CA SER A 131 -23.94 18.42 19.32
C SER A 131 -23.55 18.86 17.92
N TYR A 132 -23.95 20.09 17.52
CA TYR A 132 -23.61 20.71 16.23
C TYR A 132 -22.09 20.77 15.98
N TYR A 133 -21.35 21.25 16.97
CA TYR A 133 -19.90 21.33 16.86
C TYR A 133 -19.24 19.95 16.80
N TYR A 134 -19.76 18.96 17.53
CA TYR A 134 -19.18 17.62 17.58
C TYR A 134 -19.17 16.93 16.21
N HIS A 135 -20.34 16.80 15.55
CA HIS A 135 -20.41 16.17 14.23
C HIS A 135 -19.81 17.03 13.11
N PHE A 136 -19.83 18.37 13.21
CA PHE A 136 -19.06 19.24 12.32
C PHE A 136 -17.55 18.95 12.39
N LEU A 137 -16.98 18.90 13.59
CA LEU A 137 -15.56 18.60 13.79
C LEU A 137 -15.20 17.19 13.32
N LYS A 138 -16.08 16.22 13.53
CA LYS A 138 -15.90 14.85 13.03
C LYS A 138 -15.79 14.84 11.50
N LEU A 139 -16.73 15.46 10.79
CA LEU A 139 -16.74 15.57 9.34
C LEU A 139 -15.49 16.28 8.81
N MET A 140 -15.11 17.40 9.43
CA MET A 140 -13.90 18.15 9.06
C MET A 140 -12.62 17.34 9.26
N ASN A 141 -12.54 16.55 10.31
CA ASN A 141 -11.39 15.68 10.56
C ASN A 141 -11.31 14.54 9.54
N ASP A 142 -12.45 13.96 9.14
CA ASP A 142 -12.49 12.91 8.12
C ASP A 142 -12.09 13.44 6.74
N LEU A 143 -12.57 14.63 6.35
CA LEU A 143 -12.14 15.33 5.13
C LEU A 143 -10.63 15.61 5.13
N LYS A 144 -10.09 16.13 6.24
CA LYS A 144 -8.65 16.41 6.39
C LYS A 144 -7.80 15.14 6.28
N ARG A 145 -8.21 14.05 6.94
CA ARG A 145 -7.49 12.76 6.89
C ARG A 145 -7.46 12.18 5.49
N LYS A 146 -8.56 12.26 4.75
CA LYS A 146 -8.63 11.77 3.36
C LYS A 146 -7.81 12.63 2.39
N ASN A 147 -7.82 13.95 2.53
CA ASN A 147 -6.99 14.84 1.72
C ASN A 147 -5.49 14.74 2.07
N ALA A 148 -5.14 14.52 3.34
CA ALA A 148 -3.75 14.28 3.76
C ALA A 148 -3.18 12.95 3.26
N PHE A 149 -4.04 11.94 3.06
CA PHE A 149 -3.66 10.66 2.45
C PHE A 149 -3.20 10.84 0.99
N GLN A 150 -3.76 11.82 0.28
CA GLN A 150 -3.39 12.14 -1.10
C GLN A 150 -2.06 12.92 -1.19
N LYS A 151 -1.73 13.74 -0.18
CA LYS A 151 -0.46 14.49 -0.07
C LYS A 151 0.74 13.66 0.43
N ARG A 152 0.55 12.39 0.80
CA ARG A 152 1.60 11.50 1.33
C ARG A 152 2.23 10.55 0.29
N LEU A 153 1.97 10.75 -0.99
CA LEU A 153 2.79 10.15 -2.03
C LEU A 153 3.94 11.12 -2.32
N PRO A 154 5.22 10.70 -2.16
CA PRO A 154 6.33 11.56 -2.55
C PRO A 154 6.18 11.90 -4.03
N ALA A 155 6.21 13.21 -4.34
CA ALA A 155 6.49 13.66 -5.68
C ALA A 155 7.87 13.09 -6.07
N ILE A 156 7.90 12.43 -7.23
CA ILE A 156 9.13 12.04 -7.92
C ILE A 156 9.74 13.30 -8.52
#